data_AF-A0A3B9JBM5-F1
#
_entry.id   AF-A0A3B9JBM5-F1
#
_cell.length_a   1.000
_cell.length_b   1.000
_cell.length_c   1.000
_cell.angle_alpha   90.00
_cell.angle_beta   90.00
_cell.angle_gamma   90.00
#
_symmetry.space_group_name_H-M   'P 1'
#
loop_
_entity.id
_entity.type
_entity.pdbx_description
1 polymer ?
#
loop_
_entity_poly.entity_id
_entity_poly.type
_entity_poly.pdbx_seq_one_letter_code
_entity_poly.pdbx_strand_id
1 'polypeptide(L)' 'GIQAAAREHGLAFLPLFEERYDLVLSLEAQSRLAPLLDDLQTASFRHIVESLSGYSATHCGEQVQF' A
#
# COMPACT_ATOMS: atom_id res chain seq x y z
N GLY A 1 5.87 -3.90 -8.23
CA GLY A 1 5.73 -4.55 -9.55
C GLY A 1 6.88 -5.49 -9.94
N ILE A 2 8.14 -5.13 -9.70
CA ILE A 2 9.30 -5.91 -10.20
C ILE A 2 9.46 -7.27 -9.47
N GLN A 3 9.25 -7.31 -8.14
CA GLN A 3 9.29 -8.56 -7.39
C GLN A 3 8.24 -9.59 -7.85
N ALA A 4 7.04 -9.13 -8.21
CA ALA A 4 6.00 -10.00 -8.75
C ALA A 4 6.45 -10.66 -10.06
N ALA A 5 7.02 -9.88 -10.99
CA ALA A 5 7.56 -10.39 -12.24
C ALA A 5 8.73 -11.35 -12.01
N ALA A 6 9.65 -11.04 -11.08
CA ALA A 6 10.75 -11.94 -10.73
C ALA A 6 10.24 -13.29 -10.22
N ARG A 7 9.20 -13.30 -9.36
CA ARG A 7 8.55 -14.53 -8.87
C ARG A 7 7.92 -15.34 -10.00
N GLU A 8 7.23 -14.68 -10.93
CA GLU A 8 6.59 -15.34 -12.08
C GLU A 8 7.62 -16.06 -12.98
N HIS A 9 8.81 -15.49 -13.11
CA HIS A 9 9.90 -16.05 -13.90
C HIS A 9 10.89 -16.93 -13.10
N GLY A 10 10.62 -17.20 -11.82
CA GLY A 10 11.49 -18.02 -10.97
C GLY A 10 12.88 -17.40 -10.71
N LEU A 11 12.99 -16.08 -10.80
CA LEU A 11 14.23 -15.35 -10.59
C LEU A 11 14.41 -14.98 -9.12
N ALA A 12 15.65 -14.99 -8.65
CA ALA A 12 15.99 -14.43 -7.35
C ALA A 12 15.73 -12.91 -7.34
N PHE A 13 15.12 -12.41 -6.28
CA PHE A 13 14.85 -10.98 -6.10
C PHE A 13 15.45 -10.51 -4.78
N LEU A 14 16.31 -9.49 -4.84
CA LEU A 14 16.90 -8.83 -3.68
C LEU A 14 16.35 -7.40 -3.60
N PRO A 15 15.42 -7.10 -2.68
CA PRO A 15 14.95 -5.73 -2.49
C PRO A 15 16.07 -4.87 -1.92
N LEU A 16 16.50 -3.85 -2.66
CA LEU A 16 17.50 -2.88 -2.18
C LEU A 16 16.85 -1.71 -1.44
N PHE A 17 15.65 -1.32 -1.89
CA PHE A 17 14.87 -0.21 -1.33
C PHE A 17 13.38 -0.52 -1.44
N GLU A 18 12.60 0.09 -0.55
CA GLU A 18 11.14 0.11 -0.64
C GLU A 18 10.70 1.49 -1.12
N GLU A 19 9.78 1.52 -2.08
CA GLU A 19 9.22 2.77 -2.58
C GLU A 19 7.94 3.08 -1.80
N ARG A 20 7.95 4.18 -1.05
CA ARG A 20 6.78 4.68 -0.32
C ARG A 20 6.05 5.70 -1.18
N TYR A 21 4.74 5.49 -1.34
CA TYR A 21 3.85 6.45 -1.97
C TYR A 21 2.98 7.12 -0.92
N ASP A 22 2.97 8.44 -0.91
CA ASP A 22 2.03 9.22 -0.10
C ASP A 22 0.93 9.78 -1.02
N LEU A 23 -0.32 9.62 -0.61
CA LEU A 23 -1.47 10.19 -1.30
C LEU A 23 -1.78 11.56 -0.68
N VAL A 24 -1.49 12.64 -1.41
CA VAL A 24 -1.76 14.02 -0.97
C VAL A 24 -3.17 14.43 -1.40
N LEU A 25 -3.97 14.91 -0.44
CA LEU A 25 -5.38 15.24 -0.62
C LEU A 25 -5.68 16.61 -0.01
N SER A 26 -6.69 17.32 -0.55
CA SER A 26 -7.15 18.57 0.06
C SER A 26 -7.95 18.30 1.33
N LEU A 27 -7.86 19.20 2.32
CA LEU A 27 -8.63 19.10 3.56
C LEU A 27 -10.15 19.12 3.31
N GLU A 28 -10.60 19.83 2.29
CA GLU A 28 -12.01 19.85 1.87
C GLU A 28 -12.54 18.48 1.43
N ALA A 29 -11.65 17.62 0.90
CA ALA A 29 -11.98 16.27 0.48
C ALA A 29 -11.93 15.25 1.62
N GLN A 30 -11.38 15.60 2.79
CA GLN A 30 -11.13 14.67 3.90
C GLN A 30 -12.40 13.94 4.34
N SER A 31 -13.53 14.65 4.50
CA SER A 31 -14.80 14.06 4.92
C SER A 31 -15.36 13.05 3.92
N ARG A 32 -15.13 13.28 2.62
CA ARG A 32 -15.56 12.38 1.54
C ARG A 32 -14.68 11.14 1.44
N LEU A 33 -13.45 11.23 1.95
CA LEU A 33 -12.44 10.18 1.88
C LEU A 33 -12.33 9.37 3.18
N ALA A 34 -12.99 9.80 4.26
CA ALA A 34 -13.03 9.06 5.52
C ALA A 34 -13.44 7.58 5.34
N PRO A 35 -14.49 7.22 4.58
CA PRO A 35 -14.85 5.81 4.39
C PRO A 35 -13.76 5.01 3.67
N LEU A 36 -13.07 5.63 2.70
CA LEU A 36 -11.95 4.99 2.01
C LEU A 36 -10.78 4.75 2.98
N LEU A 37 -10.46 5.73 3.82
CA LEU A 37 -9.38 5.60 4.81
C LEU A 37 -9.71 4.50 5.84
N ASP A 38 -10.96 4.41 6.27
CA ASP A 38 -11.43 3.35 7.16
C ASP A 38 -11.26 1.96 6.51
N ASP A 39 -11.68 1.82 5.24
CA ASP A 39 -11.55 0.58 4.48
C ASP A 39 -10.08 0.14 4.31
N LEU A 40 -9.18 1.07 4.00
CA LEU A 40 -7.73 0.81 3.86
C LEU A 40 -7.09 0.31 5.17
N GLN A 41 -7.66 0.64 6.31
CA GLN A 41 -7.18 0.22 7.62
C GLN A 41 -7.70 -1.16 8.05
N THR A 42 -8.68 -1.73 7.35
CA THR A 42 -9.27 -3.03 7.70
C THR A 42 -8.28 -4.19 7.52
N ALA A 43 -8.39 -5.20 8.39
CA ALA A 43 -7.59 -6.42 8.27
C ALA A 43 -7.84 -7.17 6.95
N SER A 44 -9.08 -7.15 6.45
CA SER A 44 -9.43 -7.75 5.15
C SER A 44 -8.68 -7.08 4.00
N PHE A 45 -8.64 -5.75 3.97
CA PHE A 45 -7.93 -5.04 2.93
C PHE A 45 -6.42 -5.29 3.01
N ARG A 46 -5.85 -5.22 4.21
CA ARG A 46 -4.42 -5.49 4.43
C ARG A 46 -4.03 -6.90 3.99
N HIS A 47 -4.85 -7.89 4.29
CA HIS A 47 -4.60 -9.28 3.87
C HIS A 47 -4.62 -9.43 2.34
N ILE A 48 -5.53 -8.74 1.66
CA ILE A 48 -5.56 -8.71 0.18
C ILE A 48 -4.26 -8.09 -0.35
N VAL A 49 -3.81 -6.97 0.20
CA VAL A 49 -2.56 -6.31 -0.23
C VAL A 49 -1.34 -7.18 0.02
N GLU A 50 -1.23 -7.83 1.18
CA GLU A 50 -0.12 -8.73 1.52
C GLU A 50 -0.08 -9.98 0.63
N SER A 51 -1.23 -10.40 0.08
CA SER A 51 -1.27 -11.49 -0.91
C SER A 51 -0.63 -11.10 -2.25
N LEU A 52 -0.51 -9.79 -2.54
CA LEU A 52 0.11 -9.28 -3.75
C LEU A 52 1.64 -9.25 -3.58
N SER A 53 2.32 -10.03 -4.41
CA SER A 53 3.78 -10.12 -4.40
C SER A 53 4.45 -8.76 -4.61
N GLY A 54 5.30 -8.36 -3.67
CA GLY A 54 6.03 -7.10 -3.77
C GLY A 54 5.18 -5.86 -3.46
N TYR A 55 4.07 -6.05 -2.76
CA TYR A 55 3.32 -4.98 -2.10
C TYR A 55 3.35 -5.22 -0.59
N SER A 56 3.26 -4.13 0.17
CA SER A 56 3.23 -4.14 1.62
C SER A 56 2.07 -3.29 2.11
N ALA A 57 1.34 -3.81 3.10
CA ALA A 57 0.25 -3.10 3.74
C ALA A 57 0.71 -2.28 4.97
N THR A 58 2.00 -2.31 5.33
CA THR A 58 2.54 -1.77 6.60
C THR A 58 2.10 -0.35 6.91
N HIS A 59 2.12 0.53 5.91
CA HIS A 59 1.76 1.96 6.05
C HIS A 59 0.44 2.31 5.37
N CYS A 60 -0.35 1.31 4.97
CA CYS A 60 -1.57 1.57 4.18
C CYS A 60 -2.66 2.20 5.05
N GLY A 61 -3.20 3.33 4.58
CA GLY A 61 -4.22 4.10 5.29
C GLY A 61 -3.68 4.93 6.47
N GLU A 62 -2.36 5.01 6.65
CA GLU A 62 -1.74 5.87 7.66
C GLU A 62 -1.91 7.35 7.28
N GLN A 63 -2.39 8.17 8.22
CA GLN A 63 -2.50 9.61 8.04
C GLN A 63 -1.29 10.29 8.69
N VAL A 64 -0.51 11.00 7.90
CA VAL A 64 0.64 11.79 8.34
C VAL A 64 0.21 13.26 8.43
N GLN A 65 0.44 13.90 9.57
CA GLN A 65 0.25 15.35 9.75
C GLN A 65 1.61 16.05 9.60
N PHE A 66 1.63 17.16 8.85
CA PHE A 66 2.80 18.01 8.65
C PHE A 66 2.83 19.17 9.64
#